data_AF-A0AAP7DKP4-F1
#
_entry.id   AF-A0AAP7DKP4-F1
#
_cell.length_a   1.000
_cell.length_b   1.000
_cell.length_c   1.000
_cell.angle_alpha   90.00
_cell.angle_beta   90.00
_cell.angle_gamma   90.00
#
_symmetry.space_group_name_H-M   'P 1'
#
loop_
_entity.id
_entity.type
_entity.pdbx_description
1 polymer ?
#
loop_
_entity_poly.entity_id
_entity_poly.type
_entity_poly.pdbx_seq_one_letter_code
_entity_poly.pdbx_strand_id
1 'polypeptide(L)'
;MKRKGEQKDAGVETTVGIKSNESNKDIEGNEAIEVTDPYLISIVNALEQLTESWSVKLKNGGIKLQLAVQIGSSLNVSQQEWLMEFLQDFHVRSQEMPKVLHTFAAEIPEWATRQILQLFRKAERVKAVLIARNDVMEQLEQRMRQMEYDFWQGMLPTDENELERVLSTWLRELAAWEEEASRERNTYNRTYGDSSRSTGNAPSAAKDLSFHTLIGIPEEADAKQVRKQSRKLLRVLHPDHGGSAYLFTWVKEAYDMYQASRLRRESHTAR
;
A
#
# COMPACT_ATOMS: atom_id res chain seq x y z
N MET A 1 10.42 -62.84 57.20
CA MET A 1 9.30 -61.96 57.57
C MET A 1 8.88 -61.16 56.33
N LYS A 2 7.62 -61.33 55.87
CA LYS A 2 6.65 -60.34 55.31
C LYS A 2 7.15 -59.29 54.29
N ARG A 3 6.60 -58.99 53.08
CA ARG A 3 5.37 -59.25 52.25
C ARG A 3 5.76 -58.92 50.77
N LYS A 4 5.36 -59.61 49.69
CA LYS A 4 4.11 -59.62 48.89
C LYS A 4 3.74 -58.31 48.11
N GLY A 5 3.47 -58.45 46.79
CA GLY A 5 2.76 -57.53 45.85
C GLY A 5 3.68 -56.91 44.77
N GLU A 6 3.68 -57.20 43.45
CA GLU A 6 2.67 -57.41 42.38
C GLU A 6 2.08 -56.10 41.78
N GLN A 7 2.33 -55.85 40.46
CA GLN A 7 1.55 -55.11 39.43
C GLN A 7 2.52 -54.52 38.35
N LYS A 8 2.58 -54.98 37.08
CA LYS A 8 1.65 -54.99 35.91
C LYS A 8 1.38 -53.62 35.25
N ASP A 9 1.55 -53.65 33.92
CA ASP A 9 1.26 -52.71 32.83
C ASP A 9 0.18 -51.64 33.07
N ALA A 10 0.40 -50.45 32.46
CA ALA A 10 -0.63 -49.78 31.64
C ALA A 10 -0.02 -48.58 30.90
N GLY A 11 0.03 -48.66 29.57
CA GLY A 11 0.04 -47.47 28.71
C GLY A 11 -1.25 -46.68 28.92
N VAL A 12 -1.15 -45.36 28.90
CA VAL A 12 -2.32 -44.48 28.94
C VAL A 12 -2.48 -43.90 27.54
N GLU A 13 -3.26 -44.63 26.74
CA GLU A 13 -3.89 -44.16 25.52
C GLU A 13 -4.98 -43.15 25.92
N THR A 14 -4.83 -41.89 25.51
CA THR A 14 -5.87 -40.88 25.68
C THR A 14 -6.93 -41.09 24.60
N THR A 15 -7.95 -41.88 24.93
CA THR A 15 -9.12 -42.13 24.08
C THR A 15 -10.09 -40.93 24.17
N VAL A 16 -10.26 -40.21 23.06
CA VAL A 16 -11.32 -39.20 22.92
C VAL A 16 -12.61 -39.93 22.55
N GLY A 17 -13.53 -40.06 23.51
CA GLY A 17 -14.81 -40.75 23.32
C GLY A 17 -15.82 -39.90 22.55
N ILE A 18 -16.13 -40.31 21.32
CA ILE A 18 -17.32 -39.88 20.58
C ILE A 18 -18.49 -40.78 21.02
N LYS A 19 -19.54 -40.20 21.59
CA LYS A 19 -20.85 -40.87 21.71
C LYS A 19 -21.89 -40.06 20.94
N SER A 20 -22.27 -40.58 19.79
CA SER A 20 -23.48 -40.20 19.07
C SER A 20 -24.34 -41.46 18.95
N ASN A 21 -25.59 -41.37 19.42
CA ASN A 21 -26.58 -42.43 19.36
C ASN A 21 -26.92 -42.81 17.90
N GLU A 22 -27.14 -44.10 17.72
CA GLU A 22 -27.40 -44.82 16.46
C GLU A 22 -28.63 -44.32 15.69
N SER A 23 -28.50 -44.24 14.36
CA SER A 23 -29.30 -45.09 13.44
C SER A 23 -28.83 -44.95 11.98
N ASN A 24 -28.13 -45.99 11.51
CA ASN A 24 -27.90 -46.47 10.14
C ASN A 24 -28.34 -45.61 8.93
N LYS A 25 -27.35 -45.20 8.11
CA LYS A 25 -27.11 -45.77 6.77
C LYS A 25 -25.83 -45.21 6.12
N ASP A 26 -24.84 -46.08 5.95
CA ASP A 26 -23.84 -46.17 4.88
C ASP A 26 -23.45 -44.87 4.14
N ILE A 27 -22.39 -44.20 4.62
CA ILE A 27 -21.42 -43.50 3.75
C ILE A 27 -20.01 -43.73 4.33
N GLU A 28 -19.23 -44.44 3.53
CA GLU A 28 -17.77 -44.51 3.40
C GLU A 28 -16.87 -43.78 4.41
N GLY A 29 -15.84 -44.51 4.84
CA GLY A 29 -14.81 -44.15 5.81
C GLY A 29 -14.40 -42.68 5.88
N ASN A 30 -14.67 -42.06 7.03
CA ASN A 30 -13.79 -41.02 7.54
C ASN A 30 -12.49 -41.70 7.98
N GLU A 31 -11.56 -41.91 7.04
CA GLU A 31 -10.15 -42.01 7.41
C GLU A 31 -9.83 -40.76 8.22
N ALA A 32 -9.52 -40.93 9.51
CA ALA A 32 -8.99 -39.86 10.32
C ALA A 32 -7.63 -39.48 9.70
N ILE A 33 -7.63 -38.43 8.89
CA ILE A 33 -6.41 -37.94 8.25
C ILE A 33 -5.55 -37.36 9.36
N GLU A 34 -4.54 -38.12 9.79
CA GLU A 34 -3.54 -37.64 10.73
C GLU A 34 -2.62 -36.65 10.02
N VAL A 35 -2.94 -35.36 10.18
CA VAL A 35 -2.12 -34.27 9.68
C VAL A 35 -0.91 -34.11 10.60
N THR A 36 0.25 -34.59 10.15
CA THR A 36 1.52 -34.54 10.89
C THR A 36 2.36 -33.28 10.61
N ASP A 37 2.01 -32.52 9.56
CA ASP A 37 2.70 -31.29 9.20
C ASP A 37 2.26 -30.12 10.11
N PRO A 38 3.17 -29.49 10.88
CA PRO A 38 2.88 -28.33 11.72
C PRO A 38 2.16 -27.19 11.00
N TYR A 39 2.46 -26.96 9.72
CA TYR A 39 1.82 -25.91 8.93
C TYR A 39 0.36 -26.25 8.64
N LEU A 40 0.09 -27.49 8.23
CA LEU A 40 -1.27 -27.94 7.95
C LEU A 40 -2.11 -28.03 9.23
N ILE A 41 -1.52 -28.39 10.38
CA ILE A 41 -2.19 -28.33 11.68
C ILE A 41 -2.69 -26.92 11.98
N SER A 42 -1.88 -25.88 11.74
CA SER A 42 -2.31 -24.50 11.99
C SER A 42 -3.46 -24.05 11.09
N ILE A 43 -3.47 -24.51 9.83
CA ILE A 43 -4.57 -24.25 8.89
C ILE A 43 -5.85 -24.96 9.35
N VAL A 44 -5.76 -26.25 9.69
CA VAL A 44 -6.92 -27.04 10.12
C VAL A 44 -7.51 -26.44 11.40
N ASN A 45 -6.69 -26.14 12.40
CA ASN A 45 -7.14 -25.50 13.63
C ASN A 45 -7.83 -24.15 13.37
N ALA A 46 -7.30 -23.33 12.46
CA ALA A 46 -7.94 -22.08 12.09
C ALA A 46 -9.30 -22.30 11.41
N LEU A 47 -9.44 -23.33 10.57
CA LEU A 47 -10.72 -23.66 9.94
C LEU A 47 -11.74 -24.25 10.93
N GLU A 48 -11.29 -24.98 11.95
CA GLU A 48 -12.14 -25.48 13.04
C GLU A 48 -12.70 -24.36 13.94
N GLN A 49 -11.97 -23.26 14.05
CA GLN A 49 -12.37 -22.08 14.83
C GLN A 49 -13.38 -21.18 14.08
N LEU A 50 -13.73 -21.50 12.84
CA LEU A 50 -14.74 -20.74 12.09
C LEU A 50 -16.15 -21.01 12.60
N THR A 51 -16.96 -19.96 12.69
CA THR A 51 -18.39 -20.12 12.94
C THR A 51 -19.09 -20.83 11.77
N GLU A 52 -20.24 -21.42 12.05
CA GLU A 52 -21.02 -22.17 11.06
C GLU A 52 -21.31 -21.33 9.81
N SER A 53 -21.66 -20.06 9.99
CA SER A 53 -21.94 -19.12 8.91
C SER A 53 -20.73 -18.86 8.00
N TRP A 54 -19.53 -18.74 8.55
CA TRP A 54 -18.29 -18.61 7.77
C TRP A 54 -17.92 -19.93 7.08
N SER A 55 -18.13 -21.06 7.74
CA SER A 55 -17.89 -22.39 7.17
C SER A 55 -18.76 -22.64 5.92
N VAL A 56 -20.03 -22.23 5.97
CA VAL A 56 -20.97 -22.33 4.86
C VAL A 56 -20.54 -21.41 3.70
N LYS A 57 -20.11 -20.18 4.00
CA LYS A 57 -19.57 -19.26 2.98
C LYS A 57 -18.33 -19.83 2.29
N LEU A 58 -17.43 -20.50 3.02
CA LEU A 58 -16.26 -21.15 2.44
C LEU A 58 -16.66 -22.31 1.52
N LYS A 59 -17.55 -23.21 1.98
CA LYS A 59 -18.03 -24.36 1.21
C LYS A 59 -18.74 -23.93 -0.08
N ASN A 60 -19.49 -22.84 -0.04
CA ASN A 60 -20.20 -22.29 -1.19
C ASN A 60 -19.28 -21.46 -2.13
N GLY A 61 -17.98 -21.36 -1.85
CA GLY A 61 -17.04 -20.58 -2.64
C GLY A 61 -17.20 -19.06 -2.51
N GLY A 62 -17.96 -18.59 -1.51
CA GLY A 62 -18.19 -17.17 -1.26
C GLY A 62 -16.97 -16.43 -0.70
N ILE A 63 -16.01 -17.16 -0.13
CA ILE A 63 -14.72 -16.63 0.32
C ILE A 63 -13.56 -17.52 -0.10
N LYS A 64 -12.37 -16.92 -0.19
CA LYS A 64 -11.12 -17.65 -0.45
C LYS A 64 -10.64 -18.35 0.82
N LEU A 65 -10.01 -19.51 0.66
CA LEU A 65 -9.41 -20.29 1.76
C LEU A 65 -8.46 -19.45 2.63
N GLN A 66 -7.61 -18.63 2.00
CA GLN A 66 -6.68 -17.74 2.71
C GLN A 66 -7.40 -16.80 3.68
N LEU A 67 -8.53 -16.23 3.27
CA LEU A 67 -9.32 -15.33 4.11
C LEU A 67 -9.99 -16.11 5.25
N ALA A 68 -10.51 -17.31 4.97
CA ALA A 68 -11.11 -18.17 5.99
C ALA A 68 -10.10 -18.54 7.09
N VAL A 69 -8.88 -18.92 6.71
CA VAL A 69 -7.79 -19.19 7.66
C VAL A 69 -7.44 -17.94 8.48
N GLN A 70 -7.37 -16.77 7.84
CA GLN A 70 -7.12 -15.51 8.57
C GLN A 70 -8.22 -15.19 9.58
N ILE A 71 -9.50 -15.32 9.20
CA ILE A 71 -10.64 -15.08 10.10
C ILE A 71 -10.55 -16.01 11.31
N GLY A 72 -10.42 -17.32 11.06
CA GLY A 72 -10.41 -18.31 12.13
C GLY A 72 -9.18 -18.22 13.05
N SER A 73 -8.03 -17.79 12.53
CA SER A 73 -6.81 -17.63 13.35
C SER A 73 -6.75 -16.30 14.13
N SER A 74 -7.47 -15.27 13.69
CA SER A 74 -7.36 -13.92 14.27
C SER A 74 -8.56 -13.47 15.08
N LEU A 75 -9.74 -14.07 14.88
CA LEU A 75 -10.99 -13.60 15.47
C LEU A 75 -11.68 -14.66 16.32
N ASN A 76 -12.18 -14.24 17.48
CA ASN A 76 -13.09 -15.04 18.31
C ASN A 76 -14.52 -15.08 17.73
N VAL A 77 -15.39 -15.92 18.29
CA VAL A 77 -16.77 -16.12 17.78
C VAL A 77 -17.55 -14.81 17.67
N SER A 78 -17.54 -13.97 18.70
CA SER A 78 -18.25 -12.69 18.71
C SER A 78 -17.71 -11.70 17.68
N GLN A 79 -16.38 -11.64 17.51
CA GLN A 79 -15.74 -10.82 16.49
C GLN A 79 -16.04 -11.32 15.07
N GLN A 80 -16.15 -12.65 14.88
CA GLN A 80 -16.52 -13.23 13.59
C GLN A 80 -17.96 -12.92 13.19
N GLU A 81 -18.90 -12.94 14.15
CA GLU A 81 -20.29 -12.52 13.94
C GLU A 81 -20.35 -11.03 13.62
N TRP A 82 -19.66 -10.21 14.42
CA TRP A 82 -19.60 -8.77 14.21
C TRP A 82 -19.02 -8.38 12.85
N LEU A 83 -17.92 -9.02 12.44
CA LEU A 83 -17.34 -8.83 11.10
C LEU A 83 -18.34 -9.21 10.00
N MET A 84 -19.13 -10.27 10.22
CA MET A 84 -20.10 -10.72 9.24
C MET A 84 -21.22 -9.70 9.04
N GLU A 85 -21.73 -9.08 10.11
CA GLU A 85 -22.71 -7.99 10.03
C GLU A 85 -22.12 -6.79 9.29
N PHE A 86 -20.90 -6.37 9.67
CA PHE A 86 -20.21 -5.27 9.01
C PHE A 86 -20.06 -5.47 7.49
N LEU A 87 -19.73 -6.68 7.05
CA LEU A 87 -19.55 -7.00 5.63
C LEU A 87 -20.87 -7.12 4.85
N GLN A 88 -22.01 -7.21 5.52
CA GLN A 88 -23.32 -7.12 4.85
C GLN A 88 -23.62 -5.68 4.44
N ASP A 89 -23.30 -4.73 5.31
CA ASP A 89 -23.60 -3.32 5.11
C ASP A 89 -22.49 -2.55 4.37
N PHE A 90 -21.25 -3.03 4.46
CA PHE A 90 -20.08 -2.31 3.95
C PHE A 90 -19.23 -3.15 2.99
N HIS A 91 -19.09 -2.66 1.76
CA HIS A 91 -18.24 -3.31 0.76
C HIS A 91 -16.75 -3.00 0.98
N VAL A 92 -15.99 -4.05 1.30
CA VAL A 92 -14.53 -4.00 1.49
C VAL A 92 -13.81 -4.59 0.27
N ARG A 93 -12.77 -3.91 -0.21
CA ARG A 93 -11.93 -4.43 -1.29
C ARG A 93 -11.01 -5.52 -0.72
N SER A 94 -10.71 -6.55 -1.50
CA SER A 94 -9.86 -7.68 -1.05
C SER A 94 -8.51 -7.26 -0.43
N GLN A 95 -7.89 -6.22 -0.99
CA GLN A 95 -6.64 -5.61 -0.53
C GLN A 95 -6.74 -4.87 0.82
N GLU A 96 -7.94 -4.47 1.22
CA GLU A 96 -8.21 -3.81 2.51
C GLU A 96 -8.60 -4.81 3.60
N MET A 97 -8.89 -6.05 3.21
CA MET A 97 -9.40 -7.06 4.11
C MET A 97 -8.49 -7.36 5.31
N PRO A 98 -7.15 -7.43 5.15
CA PRO A 98 -6.25 -7.60 6.30
C PRO A 98 -6.34 -6.45 7.32
N LYS A 99 -6.56 -5.21 6.86
CA LYS A 99 -6.71 -4.05 7.74
C LYS A 99 -8.01 -4.14 8.55
N VAL A 100 -9.09 -4.60 7.94
CA VAL A 100 -10.36 -4.81 8.65
C VAL A 100 -10.25 -5.95 9.65
N LEU A 101 -9.63 -7.08 9.29
CA LEU A 101 -9.43 -8.16 10.27
C LEU A 101 -8.66 -7.67 11.49
N HIS A 102 -7.63 -6.85 11.27
CA HIS A 102 -6.87 -6.22 12.35
C HIS A 102 -7.72 -5.28 13.22
N THR A 103 -8.60 -4.45 12.62
CA THR A 103 -9.46 -3.56 13.42
C THR A 103 -10.41 -4.34 14.31
N PHE A 104 -11.01 -5.42 13.79
CA PHE A 104 -11.91 -6.27 14.56
C PHE A 104 -11.18 -7.08 15.63
N ALA A 105 -9.97 -7.58 15.33
CA ALA A 105 -9.13 -8.27 16.31
C ALA A 105 -8.68 -7.34 17.45
N ALA A 106 -8.43 -6.07 17.14
CA ALA A 106 -8.09 -5.02 18.11
C ALA A 106 -9.33 -4.36 18.75
N GLU A 107 -10.53 -4.88 18.52
CA GLU A 107 -11.81 -4.38 19.06
C GLU A 107 -12.08 -2.89 18.77
N ILE A 108 -11.57 -2.39 17.63
CA ILE A 108 -11.77 -1.02 17.19
C ILE A 108 -13.23 -0.86 16.70
N PRO A 109 -13.97 0.15 17.18
CA PRO A 109 -15.37 0.37 16.79
C PRO A 109 -15.59 0.46 15.27
N GLU A 110 -16.79 0.09 14.81
CA GLU A 110 -17.12 0.10 13.37
C GLU A 110 -16.94 1.47 12.72
N TRP A 111 -17.37 2.53 13.42
CA TRP A 111 -17.26 3.89 12.90
C TRP A 111 -15.78 4.24 12.64
N ALA A 112 -14.88 3.83 13.53
CA ALA A 112 -13.45 4.06 13.42
C ALA A 112 -12.85 3.19 12.32
N THR A 113 -13.25 1.92 12.22
CA THR A 113 -12.87 1.03 11.11
C THR A 113 -13.20 1.66 9.75
N ARG A 114 -14.42 2.20 9.59
CA ARG A 114 -14.84 2.87 8.36
C ARG A 114 -13.97 4.10 8.07
N GLN A 115 -13.68 4.92 9.08
CA GLN A 115 -12.82 6.09 8.93
C GLN A 115 -11.37 5.73 8.58
N ILE A 116 -10.80 4.71 9.20
CA ILE A 116 -9.45 4.20 8.90
C ILE A 116 -9.37 3.75 7.43
N LEU A 117 -10.37 3.02 6.94
CA LEU A 117 -10.41 2.63 5.53
C LEU A 117 -10.54 3.85 4.60
N GLN A 118 -11.39 4.82 4.93
CA GLN A 118 -11.50 6.07 4.17
C GLN A 118 -10.18 6.84 4.11
N LEU A 119 -9.45 6.87 5.23
CA LEU A 119 -8.16 7.52 5.35
C LEU A 119 -7.13 6.87 4.42
N PHE A 120 -6.98 5.54 4.46
CA PHE A 120 -6.08 4.82 3.54
C PHE A 120 -6.45 5.04 2.08
N ARG A 121 -7.75 4.98 1.74
CA ARG A 121 -8.24 5.26 0.39
C ARG A 121 -7.91 6.69 -0.06
N LYS A 122 -8.01 7.66 0.86
CA LYS A 122 -7.68 9.06 0.57
C LYS A 122 -6.18 9.24 0.38
N ALA A 123 -5.36 8.63 1.22
CA ALA A 123 -3.91 8.66 1.09
C ALA A 123 -3.42 8.13 -0.25
N GLU A 124 -3.94 6.98 -0.71
CA GLU A 124 -3.60 6.43 -2.03
C GLU A 124 -3.96 7.38 -3.18
N ARG A 125 -5.09 8.09 -3.07
CA ARG A 125 -5.48 9.11 -4.05
C ARG A 125 -4.52 10.29 -4.04
N VAL A 126 -4.17 10.80 -2.85
CA VAL A 126 -3.21 11.91 -2.69
C VAL A 126 -1.84 11.52 -3.23
N LYS A 127 -1.38 10.30 -2.92
CA LYS A 127 -0.14 9.73 -3.47
C LYS A 127 -0.17 9.70 -4.99
N ALA A 128 -1.25 9.19 -5.60
CA ALA A 128 -1.41 9.14 -7.04
C ALA A 128 -1.34 10.52 -7.71
N VAL A 129 -1.88 11.56 -7.07
CA VAL A 129 -1.79 12.95 -7.57
C VAL A 129 -0.36 13.49 -7.44
N LEU A 130 0.37 13.09 -6.40
CA LEU A 130 1.73 13.57 -6.11
C LEU A 130 2.86 12.79 -6.78
N ILE A 131 2.58 11.72 -7.54
CA ILE A 131 3.61 10.91 -8.25
C ILE A 131 4.56 11.77 -9.10
N ALA A 132 4.10 12.92 -9.61
CA ALA A 132 4.92 13.83 -10.41
C ALA A 132 5.93 14.68 -9.60
N ARG A 133 5.96 14.58 -8.26
CA ARG A 133 6.76 15.44 -7.37
C ARG A 133 7.41 14.65 -6.23
N ASN A 134 8.69 14.35 -6.38
CA ASN A 134 9.40 13.37 -5.55
C ASN A 134 9.59 13.81 -4.07
N ASP A 135 9.76 15.10 -3.81
CA ASP A 135 10.05 15.69 -2.51
C ASP A 135 8.83 15.72 -1.57
N VAL A 136 7.68 16.16 -2.07
CA VAL A 136 6.41 16.14 -1.30
C VAL A 136 5.91 14.70 -1.12
N MET A 137 6.15 13.85 -2.11
CA MET A 137 5.81 12.43 -2.05
C MET A 137 6.59 11.73 -0.92
N GLU A 138 7.88 12.02 -0.75
CA GLU A 138 8.70 11.43 0.32
C GLU A 138 8.15 11.76 1.73
N GLN A 139 7.72 13.00 1.96
CA GLN A 139 7.11 13.41 3.24
C GLN A 139 5.76 12.71 3.48
N LEU A 140 4.92 12.63 2.45
CA LEU A 140 3.66 11.88 2.49
C LEU A 140 3.90 10.41 2.85
N GLU A 141 4.85 9.77 2.17
CA GLU A 141 5.17 8.37 2.41
C GLU A 141 5.72 8.11 3.81
N GLN A 142 6.58 8.99 4.32
CA GLN A 142 7.10 8.85 5.67
C GLN A 142 5.97 8.95 6.70
N ARG A 143 5.06 9.90 6.51
CA ARG A 143 3.90 10.05 7.39
C ARG A 143 2.95 8.87 7.30
N MET A 144 2.67 8.38 6.09
CA MET A 144 1.86 7.20 5.85
C MET A 144 2.45 5.97 6.51
N ARG A 145 3.76 5.76 6.40
CA ARG A 145 4.47 4.66 7.08
C ARG A 145 4.31 4.74 8.59
N GLN A 146 4.42 5.94 9.18
CA GLN A 146 4.20 6.10 10.61
C GLN A 146 2.77 5.76 11.02
N MET A 147 1.77 6.25 10.28
CA MET A 147 0.36 5.95 10.58
C MET A 147 0.05 4.46 10.43
N GLU A 148 0.58 3.81 9.39
CA GLU A 148 0.46 2.36 9.23
C GLU A 148 1.13 1.60 10.36
N TYR A 149 2.31 2.02 10.78
CA TYR A 149 3.01 1.43 11.91
C TYR A 149 2.17 1.53 13.19
N ASP A 150 1.70 2.73 13.53
CA ASP A 150 0.89 2.96 14.73
C ASP A 150 -0.39 2.11 14.71
N PHE A 151 -1.02 1.99 13.53
CA PHE A 151 -2.19 1.14 13.30
C PHE A 151 -1.89 -0.35 13.54
N TRP A 152 -0.86 -0.91 12.90
CA TRP A 152 -0.54 -2.33 12.98
C TRP A 152 0.00 -2.74 14.35
N GLN A 153 0.69 -1.85 15.06
CA GLN A 153 1.18 -2.10 16.41
C GLN A 153 0.10 -1.94 17.49
N GLY A 154 -1.12 -1.52 17.13
CA GLY A 154 -2.18 -1.28 18.11
C GLY A 154 -1.90 -0.08 19.02
N MET A 155 -1.12 0.89 18.54
CA MET A 155 -0.79 2.13 19.28
C MET A 155 -1.89 3.19 19.16
N LEU A 156 -3.01 2.86 18.51
CA LEU A 156 -4.17 3.72 18.44
C LEU A 156 -4.81 3.85 19.84
N PRO A 157 -5.28 5.06 20.23
CA PRO A 157 -5.97 5.24 21.49
C PRO A 157 -7.20 4.34 21.59
N THR A 158 -7.42 3.75 22.77
CA THR A 158 -8.63 2.96 23.06
C THR A 158 -9.80 3.84 23.48
N ASP A 159 -9.54 5.06 23.97
CA ASP A 159 -10.59 6.03 24.26
C ASP A 159 -11.21 6.55 22.96
N GLU A 160 -12.53 6.49 22.85
CA GLU A 160 -13.24 6.83 21.61
C GLU A 160 -13.04 8.31 21.20
N ASN A 161 -13.03 9.24 22.16
CA ASN A 161 -12.87 10.66 21.87
C ASN A 161 -11.44 10.95 21.39
N GLU A 162 -10.45 10.32 22.03
CA GLU A 162 -9.06 10.47 21.63
C GLU A 162 -8.80 9.81 20.27
N LEU A 163 -9.38 8.64 20.02
CA LEU A 163 -9.32 7.97 18.72
C LEU A 163 -9.92 8.84 17.62
N GLU A 164 -11.10 9.42 17.85
CA GLU A 164 -11.73 10.35 16.91
C GLU A 164 -10.84 11.57 16.64
N ARG A 165 -10.22 12.13 17.69
CA ARG A 165 -9.29 13.26 17.55
C ARG A 165 -8.07 12.90 16.71
N VAL A 166 -7.48 11.72 16.92
CA VAL A 166 -6.31 11.27 16.13
C VAL A 166 -6.71 11.06 14.66
N LEU A 167 -7.79 10.33 14.39
CA LEU A 167 -8.25 10.05 13.03
C LEU A 167 -8.65 11.33 12.28
N SER A 168 -9.35 12.25 12.94
CA SER A 168 -9.73 13.54 12.36
C SER A 168 -8.53 14.43 12.07
N THR A 169 -7.49 14.39 12.91
CA THR A 169 -6.22 15.10 12.66
C THR A 169 -5.55 14.56 11.40
N TRP A 170 -5.44 13.25 11.26
CA TRP A 170 -4.86 12.62 10.07
C TRP A 170 -5.68 12.91 8.79
N LEU A 171 -7.01 12.88 8.88
CA LEU A 171 -7.88 13.24 7.75
C LEU A 171 -7.68 14.70 7.32
N ARG A 172 -7.46 15.62 8.27
CA ARG A 172 -7.18 17.03 8.01
C ARG A 172 -5.80 17.21 7.38
N GLU A 173 -4.78 16.52 7.86
CA GLU A 173 -3.44 16.50 7.25
C GLU A 173 -3.51 16.04 5.79
N LEU A 174 -4.18 14.92 5.50
CA LEU A 174 -4.38 14.44 4.14
C LEU A 174 -5.19 15.41 3.27
N ALA A 175 -6.19 16.09 3.84
CA ALA A 175 -6.96 17.12 3.13
C ALA A 175 -6.09 18.32 2.76
N ALA A 176 -5.23 18.78 3.68
CA ALA A 176 -4.31 19.88 3.42
C ALA A 176 -3.33 19.52 2.29
N TRP A 177 -2.82 18.29 2.27
CA TRP A 177 -1.95 17.83 1.18
C TRP A 177 -2.67 17.66 -0.15
N GLU A 178 -3.91 17.17 -0.15
CA GLU A 178 -4.74 17.13 -1.35
C GLU A 178 -5.01 18.53 -1.91
N GLU A 179 -5.29 19.49 -1.03
CA GLU A 179 -5.51 20.88 -1.39
C GLU A 179 -4.22 21.53 -1.92
N GLU A 180 -3.07 21.31 -1.29
CA GLU A 180 -1.78 21.78 -1.77
C GLU A 180 -1.47 21.20 -3.15
N ALA A 181 -1.65 19.89 -3.32
CA ALA A 181 -1.48 19.21 -4.60
C ALA A 181 -2.43 19.76 -5.68
N SER A 182 -3.66 20.15 -5.31
CA SER A 182 -4.68 20.66 -6.23
C SER A 182 -4.48 22.14 -6.58
N ARG A 183 -4.20 22.99 -5.58
CA ARG A 183 -3.89 24.41 -5.74
C ARG A 183 -2.69 24.59 -6.63
N GLU A 184 -1.65 23.78 -6.44
CA GLU A 184 -0.44 23.92 -7.23
C GLU A 184 -0.51 23.24 -8.61
N ARG A 185 -1.37 22.22 -8.81
CA ARG A 185 -1.72 21.77 -10.17
C ARG A 185 -2.40 22.88 -10.95
N ASN A 186 -3.26 23.66 -10.29
CA ASN A 186 -3.88 24.84 -10.88
C ASN A 186 -2.88 25.97 -11.10
N THR A 187 -1.96 26.27 -10.18
CA THR A 187 -0.92 27.29 -10.45
C THR A 187 0.04 26.86 -11.55
N TYR A 188 0.42 25.58 -11.64
CA TYR A 188 1.27 25.05 -12.72
C TYR A 188 0.58 25.15 -14.09
N ASN A 189 -0.74 24.90 -14.15
CA ASN A 189 -1.52 25.13 -15.37
C ASN A 189 -1.77 26.63 -15.66
N ARG A 190 -1.87 27.48 -14.63
CA ARG A 190 -2.17 28.92 -14.77
C ARG A 190 -0.94 29.75 -15.13
N THR A 191 0.23 29.42 -14.60
CA THR A 191 1.52 30.06 -14.98
C THR A 191 1.99 29.66 -16.38
N TYR A 192 1.39 28.63 -16.98
CA TYR A 192 1.72 28.21 -18.35
C TYR A 192 0.83 28.84 -19.43
N GLY A 193 -0.21 29.60 -19.04
CA GLY A 193 -1.11 30.30 -19.96
C GLY A 193 -0.98 31.83 -19.95
N ASP A 194 -0.43 32.42 -18.88
CA ASP A 194 -0.29 33.86 -18.75
C ASP A 194 1.18 34.26 -18.73
N SER A 195 1.70 34.52 -19.92
CA SER A 195 3.02 35.07 -20.13
C SER A 195 3.10 36.49 -19.58
N SER A 196 3.63 36.65 -18.37
CA SER A 196 4.42 37.82 -18.03
C SER A 196 5.70 37.41 -17.32
N ARG A 197 6.80 37.49 -18.09
CA ARG A 197 8.21 37.57 -17.67
C ARG A 197 8.42 37.70 -16.15
N SER A 198 8.77 36.61 -15.48
CA SER A 198 9.53 36.73 -14.23
C SER A 198 10.68 35.72 -14.22
N THR A 199 11.88 36.28 -14.33
CA THR A 199 13.16 35.71 -13.95
C THR A 199 13.08 34.95 -12.61
N GLY A 200 13.09 33.62 -12.65
CA GLY A 200 13.13 32.76 -11.47
C GLY A 200 14.33 31.83 -11.55
N ASN A 201 15.22 31.93 -10.56
CA ASN A 201 16.57 31.37 -10.52
C ASN A 201 16.67 29.87 -10.85
N ALA A 202 17.56 29.55 -11.79
CA ALA A 202 18.10 28.21 -12.00
C ALA A 202 18.84 27.70 -10.74
N PRO A 203 18.89 26.37 -10.51
CA PRO A 203 19.58 25.79 -9.36
C PRO A 203 21.06 26.18 -9.37
N SER A 204 21.50 26.76 -8.25
CA SER A 204 22.84 27.29 -8.02
C SER A 204 23.96 26.25 -8.05
N ALA A 205 23.65 24.96 -8.17
CA ALA A 205 24.62 23.85 -8.23
C ALA A 205 25.14 23.53 -9.65
N ALA A 206 24.57 24.14 -10.70
CA ALA A 206 24.88 23.77 -12.10
C ALA A 206 25.60 24.86 -12.92
N LYS A 207 26.23 25.86 -12.26
CA LYS A 207 26.84 26.99 -12.97
C LYS A 207 28.04 26.61 -13.85
N ASP A 208 28.67 25.45 -13.63
CA ASP A 208 29.87 25.02 -14.36
C ASP A 208 29.70 23.73 -15.19
N LEU A 209 28.49 23.17 -15.30
CA LEU A 209 28.26 21.98 -16.11
C LEU A 209 28.14 22.36 -17.59
N SER A 210 29.00 21.79 -18.45
CA SER A 210 28.90 21.97 -19.90
C SER A 210 27.61 21.33 -20.42
N PHE A 211 27.00 21.93 -21.46
CA PHE A 211 25.74 21.44 -22.02
C PHE A 211 25.85 19.96 -22.46
N HIS A 212 27.01 19.56 -22.99
CA HIS A 212 27.28 18.18 -23.40
C HIS A 212 27.21 17.20 -22.21
N THR A 213 27.78 17.58 -21.06
CA THR A 213 27.66 16.82 -19.81
C THR A 213 26.22 16.74 -19.34
N LEU A 214 25.45 17.83 -19.45
CA LEU A 214 24.03 17.88 -19.05
C LEU A 214 23.16 16.87 -19.81
N ILE A 215 23.39 16.70 -21.11
CA ILE A 215 22.62 15.76 -21.95
C ILE A 215 23.28 14.38 -22.10
N GLY A 216 24.41 14.16 -21.42
CA GLY A 216 25.11 12.87 -21.35
C GLY A 216 25.79 12.45 -22.65
N ILE A 217 26.47 13.40 -23.34
CA ILE A 217 27.27 13.12 -24.54
C ILE A 217 28.66 13.73 -24.42
N PRO A 218 29.67 13.23 -25.15
CA PRO A 218 30.99 13.84 -25.20
C PRO A 218 30.96 15.22 -25.87
N GLU A 219 31.94 16.07 -25.55
CA GLU A 219 32.05 17.42 -26.11
C GLU A 219 32.38 17.42 -27.62
N GLU A 220 32.95 16.33 -28.15
CA GLU A 220 33.21 16.17 -29.60
C GLU A 220 31.99 15.68 -30.40
N ALA A 221 30.82 15.54 -29.77
CA ALA A 221 29.64 14.98 -30.43
C ALA A 221 29.11 15.87 -31.57
N ASP A 222 28.71 15.23 -32.68
CA ASP A 222 28.15 15.93 -33.83
C ASP A 222 26.80 16.59 -33.50
N ALA A 223 26.50 17.70 -34.17
CA ALA A 223 25.24 18.43 -34.11
C ALA A 223 23.99 17.53 -34.24
N LYS A 224 24.06 16.46 -35.05
CA LYS A 224 22.96 15.50 -35.18
C LYS A 224 22.78 14.64 -33.92
N GLN A 225 23.88 14.27 -33.26
CA GLN A 225 23.87 13.49 -32.02
C GLN A 225 23.33 14.34 -30.86
N VAL A 226 23.75 15.60 -30.76
CA VAL A 226 23.22 16.57 -29.79
C VAL A 226 21.70 16.66 -29.90
N ARG A 227 21.16 16.92 -31.11
CA ARG A 227 19.71 17.03 -31.33
C ARG A 227 18.96 15.74 -31.01
N LYS A 228 19.51 14.58 -31.41
CA LYS A 228 18.88 13.27 -31.17
C LYS A 228 18.79 12.99 -29.66
N GLN A 229 19.87 13.25 -28.93
CA GLN A 229 19.91 13.00 -27.50
C GLN A 229 19.04 14.00 -26.72
N SER A 230 19.08 15.30 -27.06
CA SER A 230 18.20 16.29 -26.43
C SER A 230 16.73 15.97 -26.63
N ARG A 231 16.32 15.54 -27.84
CA ARG A 231 14.93 15.10 -28.09
C ARG A 231 14.55 13.85 -27.30
N LYS A 232 15.46 12.89 -27.20
CA LYS A 232 15.25 11.67 -26.39
C LYS A 232 15.06 12.05 -24.92
N LEU A 233 15.94 12.91 -24.40
CA LEU A 233 15.90 13.34 -23.01
C LEU A 233 14.64 14.16 -22.70
N LEU A 234 14.26 15.10 -23.57
CA LEU A 234 13.01 15.85 -23.41
C LEU A 234 11.77 14.95 -23.48
N ARG A 235 11.76 13.91 -24.32
CA ARG A 235 10.66 12.95 -24.36
C ARG A 235 10.56 12.12 -23.09
N VAL A 236 11.70 11.73 -22.50
CA VAL A 236 11.74 10.97 -21.24
C VAL A 236 11.34 11.85 -20.05
N LEU A 237 11.80 13.10 -20.03
CA LEU A 237 11.48 14.07 -19.00
C LEU A 237 10.10 14.70 -19.18
N HIS A 238 9.37 14.34 -20.23
CA HIS A 238 8.07 14.95 -20.52
C HIS A 238 7.07 14.63 -19.39
N PRO A 239 6.39 15.64 -18.82
CA PRO A 239 5.48 15.44 -17.70
C PRO A 239 4.29 14.53 -18.04
N ASP A 240 3.80 14.56 -19.28
CA ASP A 240 2.73 13.65 -19.76
C ASP A 240 3.11 12.16 -19.75
N HIS A 241 4.40 11.85 -19.59
CA HIS A 241 4.90 10.47 -19.49
C HIS A 241 5.45 10.16 -18.09
N GLY A 242 5.13 10.98 -17.08
CA GLY A 242 5.62 10.83 -15.71
C GLY A 242 7.03 11.38 -15.50
N GLY A 243 7.55 12.17 -16.45
CA GLY A 243 8.85 12.84 -16.33
C GLY A 243 8.81 14.10 -15.46
N SER A 244 9.98 14.53 -14.98
CA SER A 244 10.08 15.76 -14.17
C SER A 244 9.95 17.01 -15.04
N ALA A 245 8.85 17.75 -14.84
CA ALA A 245 8.62 19.03 -15.51
C ALA A 245 9.73 20.06 -15.22
N TYR A 246 10.29 20.03 -14.01
CA TYR A 246 11.42 20.88 -13.63
C TYR A 246 12.66 20.57 -14.48
N LEU A 247 13.04 19.29 -14.57
CA LEU A 247 14.19 18.88 -15.39
C LEU A 247 13.92 19.10 -16.89
N PHE A 248 12.68 18.93 -17.34
CA PHE A 248 12.30 19.20 -18.72
C PHE A 248 12.55 20.66 -19.10
N THR A 249 12.06 21.60 -18.29
CA THR A 249 12.25 23.04 -18.52
C THR A 249 13.73 23.39 -18.51
N TRP A 250 14.47 22.91 -17.52
CA TRP A 250 15.90 23.17 -17.41
C TRP A 250 16.70 22.65 -18.62
N VAL A 251 16.43 21.41 -19.07
CA VAL A 251 17.07 20.83 -20.26
C VAL A 251 16.65 21.57 -21.54
N LYS A 252 15.40 22.01 -21.63
CA LYS A 252 14.89 22.77 -22.78
C LYS A 252 15.54 24.15 -22.88
N GLU A 253 15.62 24.89 -21.78
CA GLU A 253 16.31 26.19 -21.71
C GLU A 253 17.78 26.05 -22.09
N ALA A 254 18.47 25.05 -21.56
CA ALA A 254 19.86 24.79 -21.90
C ALA A 254 20.06 24.43 -23.39
N TYR A 255 19.12 23.69 -23.99
CA TYR A 255 19.14 23.38 -25.42
C TYR A 255 18.89 24.62 -26.29
N ASP A 256 17.95 25.49 -25.90
CA ASP A 256 17.66 26.73 -26.62
C ASP A 256 18.85 27.70 -26.56
N MET A 257 19.49 27.82 -25.38
CA MET A 257 20.75 28.57 -25.23
C MET A 257 21.88 27.99 -26.10
N TYR A 258 22.02 26.66 -26.14
CA TYR A 258 22.99 26.00 -26.99
C TYR A 258 22.76 26.31 -28.47
N GLN A 259 21.52 26.19 -28.96
CA GLN A 259 21.19 26.53 -30.36
C GLN A 259 21.45 28.01 -30.66
N ALA A 260 21.09 28.93 -29.76
CA ALA A 260 21.37 30.35 -29.92
C ALA A 260 22.88 30.66 -30.00
N SER A 261 23.69 30.00 -29.14
CA SER A 261 25.14 30.15 -29.17
C SER A 261 25.77 29.61 -30.46
N ARG A 262 25.24 28.49 -30.96
CA ARG A 262 25.66 27.87 -32.22
C ARG A 262 25.37 28.75 -33.42
N LEU A 263 24.15 29.30 -33.52
CA LEU A 263 23.77 30.23 -34.59
C LEU A 263 24.63 31.50 -34.60
N ARG A 264 25.04 31.99 -33.42
CA ARG A 264 25.98 33.12 -33.29
C ARG A 264 27.40 32.77 -33.77
N ARG A 265 27.88 31.55 -33.53
CA ARG A 265 29.20 31.09 -34.01
C ARG A 265 29.21 30.91 -35.52
N GLU A 266 28.17 30.31 -36.08
CA GLU A 266 28.04 30.08 -37.53
C GLU A 266 27.91 31.40 -38.34
N SER A 267 27.36 32.46 -37.74
CA SER A 267 27.25 33.80 -38.35
C SER A 267 28.53 34.64 -38.27
N HIS A 268 29.45 34.35 -37.34
CA HIS A 268 30.77 34.99 -37.27
C HIS A 268 31.81 34.37 -38.22
N THR A 269 31.60 33.13 -38.66
CA THR A 269 32.48 32.42 -39.61
C THR A 269 32.13 32.65 -41.08
N ALA A 270 31.05 33.41 -41.36
CA ALA A 270 30.54 33.68 -42.71
C ALA A 270 30.86 35.11 -43.22
N ARG A 271 31.82 35.79 -42.59
CA ARG A 271 32.41 37.05 -43.06
C ARG A 271 33.87 36.82 -43.41
#